data_AF-A0A377WIM2-F1
#
_entry.id   AF-A0A377WIM2-F1
#
_cell.length_a   1.000
_cell.length_b   1.000
_cell.length_c   1.000
_cell.angle_alpha   90.00
_cell.angle_beta   90.00
_cell.angle_gamma   90.00
#
_symmetry.space_group_name_H-M   'P 1'
#
loop_
_entity.id
_entity.type
_entity.pdbx_description
1 polymer ?
#
loop_
_entity_poly.entity_id
_entity_poly.type
_entity_poly.pdbx_seq_one_letter_code
_entity_poly.pdbx_strand_id
1 'polypeptide(L)'
;MGWLPSAPQLNVNPLTIKQQAEAAGLSPAEFTVQSLKSGDIRFAAEQPDSGKNHPRNLFIWRSNLLGSSGKGHEYMLKYLLGTDSGIQGDELGASDEVKPEEVEWQTAAIEGKLDLLVTLDFRMSSTCLFSDIVLPTATWYEKDDMNTSDMHPFIHPLSAAVDPAWEAKSDWVIYKDIAKSFSQVCVGHLGKETDVVLVPLQHDSPGELSQPFEVLDWRKGECDLIPGKTAPSIALVERDYPATWERFTSLGPLLDKLGNGGKGISWNTQSEVDFLGKLNYVKPDGPAKGRPRIDSAIDASEVILSLAPETNGQVAVKAWQALGEFTGRDHTHLALNKEDEKIRFRDIQAQPRKIISSPTWSGLESEHVSYNAGYTNVHELIPWRTLSGRQQLYQDHPWMRAFGESLVAYRPPIDTRSVSQMKAVPPNGFPEKALNFLTPHQKWGIHSTYSENLLMLTLSRGGPIVWLSETDAKELGIEDNDWIEAFNANGALTARAVVSQRVPPGMTMMYHAQERIMNIPGSEVTGRRGGIHNSVTRVCPKPTHMIGGYAQLAYGFNYYGTVGSNRDEFIMIRKMKNIAWLDDEGRDQVQEAKK
;
A
#
# COMPACT_ATOMS: atom_id res chain seq x y z
N MET A 1 -5.87 5.18 -21.19
CA MET A 1 -6.39 3.80 -21.32
C MET A 1 -7.30 3.33 -20.18
N GLY A 2 -7.22 3.91 -18.96
CA GLY A 2 -8.09 3.51 -17.85
C GLY A 2 -7.65 2.24 -17.12
N TRP A 3 -6.43 1.76 -17.37
CA TRP A 3 -5.93 0.51 -16.82
C TRP A 3 -5.52 0.58 -15.35
N LEU A 4 -4.89 1.67 -14.94
CA LEU A 4 -4.43 1.92 -13.58
C LEU A 4 -5.00 3.24 -13.06
N PRO A 5 -5.12 3.42 -11.74
CA PRO A 5 -5.49 4.70 -11.15
C PRO A 5 -4.37 5.73 -11.34
N SER A 6 -4.74 6.99 -11.17
CA SER A 6 -3.81 8.12 -11.13
C SER A 6 -3.97 8.87 -9.81
N ALA A 7 -2.88 9.38 -9.25
CA ALA A 7 -2.89 10.23 -8.05
C ALA A 7 -1.63 11.11 -7.99
N PRO A 8 -1.76 12.45 -8.11
CA PRO A 8 -2.96 13.20 -8.51
C PRO A 8 -3.51 12.77 -9.88
N GLN A 9 -4.80 13.04 -10.15
CA GLN A 9 -5.47 12.54 -11.36
C GLN A 9 -5.24 13.43 -12.58
N LEU A 10 -5.55 14.71 -12.44
CA LEU A 10 -5.53 15.71 -13.50
C LEU A 10 -4.57 16.84 -13.14
N ASN A 11 -4.06 17.55 -14.15
CA ASN A 11 -3.17 18.70 -13.98
C ASN A 11 -3.88 19.99 -13.50
N VAL A 12 -5.19 19.90 -13.25
CA VAL A 12 -6.04 20.98 -12.74
C VAL A 12 -6.74 20.51 -11.46
N ASN A 13 -7.19 21.45 -10.62
CA ASN A 13 -8.00 21.12 -9.46
C ASN A 13 -9.37 20.57 -9.92
N PRO A 14 -9.68 19.29 -9.64
CA PRO A 14 -10.88 18.65 -10.17
C PRO A 14 -12.20 19.28 -9.66
N LEU A 15 -12.17 19.98 -8.52
CA LEU A 15 -13.33 20.72 -7.98
C LEU A 15 -13.74 21.90 -8.87
N THR A 16 -12.84 22.43 -9.69
CA THR A 16 -13.10 23.61 -10.54
C THR A 16 -13.72 23.25 -11.89
N ILE A 17 -13.72 21.96 -12.26
CA ILE A 17 -14.14 21.50 -13.59
C ILE A 17 -15.63 21.74 -13.81
N LYS A 18 -16.48 21.61 -12.78
CA LYS A 18 -17.91 21.89 -12.91
C LYS A 18 -18.19 23.30 -13.38
N GLN A 19 -17.56 24.30 -12.76
CA GLN A 19 -17.76 25.70 -13.13
C GLN A 19 -17.29 25.98 -14.56
N GLN A 20 -16.16 25.36 -14.97
CA GLN A 20 -15.65 25.48 -16.34
C GLN A 20 -16.61 24.84 -17.36
N ALA A 21 -17.17 23.68 -17.04
CA ALA A 21 -18.14 22.98 -17.87
C ALA A 21 -19.45 23.78 -18.03
N GLU A 22 -19.97 24.34 -16.92
CA GLU A 22 -21.16 25.20 -16.93
C GLU A 22 -20.95 26.44 -17.82
N ALA A 23 -19.78 27.08 -17.74
CA ALA A 23 -19.42 28.21 -18.60
C ALA A 23 -19.33 27.84 -20.09
N ALA A 24 -18.97 26.59 -20.40
CA ALA A 24 -18.93 26.05 -21.75
C ALA A 24 -20.28 25.48 -22.24
N GLY A 25 -21.32 25.45 -21.40
CA GLY A 25 -22.61 24.85 -21.73
C GLY A 25 -22.59 23.32 -21.88
N LEU A 26 -21.66 22.65 -21.20
CA LEU A 26 -21.47 21.19 -21.24
C LEU A 26 -21.67 20.58 -19.85
N SER A 27 -21.96 19.28 -19.77
CA SER A 27 -21.83 18.57 -18.50
C SER A 27 -20.36 18.44 -18.09
N PRO A 28 -20.04 18.31 -16.78
CA PRO A 28 -18.64 18.16 -16.35
C PRO A 28 -17.93 16.94 -16.97
N ALA A 29 -18.66 15.86 -17.23
CA ALA A 29 -18.11 14.67 -17.88
C ALA A 29 -17.78 14.93 -19.36
N GLU A 30 -18.69 15.55 -20.12
CA GLU A 30 -18.47 15.90 -21.53
C GLU A 30 -17.34 16.91 -21.68
N PHE A 31 -17.32 17.95 -20.85
CA PHE A 31 -16.25 18.93 -20.81
C PHE A 31 -14.90 18.26 -20.55
N THR A 32 -14.81 17.38 -19.54
CA THR A 32 -13.57 16.66 -19.23
C THR A 32 -13.09 15.81 -20.41
N VAL A 33 -13.99 15.08 -21.09
CA VAL A 33 -13.63 14.30 -22.28
C VAL A 33 -13.12 15.19 -23.40
N GLN A 34 -13.81 16.30 -23.70
CA GLN A 34 -13.40 17.23 -24.74
C GLN A 34 -12.04 17.87 -24.42
N SER A 35 -11.85 18.34 -23.18
CA SER A 35 -10.60 18.94 -22.72
C SER A 35 -9.43 17.95 -22.68
N LEU A 36 -9.67 16.67 -22.38
CA LEU A 36 -8.64 15.62 -22.47
C LEU A 36 -8.25 15.34 -23.92
N LYS A 37 -9.21 15.37 -24.85
CA LYS A 37 -8.95 15.21 -26.30
C LYS A 37 -8.23 16.40 -26.90
N SER A 38 -8.56 17.64 -26.50
CA SER A 38 -7.91 18.86 -27.00
C SER A 38 -6.53 19.10 -26.37
N GLY A 39 -6.29 18.56 -25.17
CA GLY A 39 -5.07 18.77 -24.39
C GLY A 39 -5.15 19.94 -23.39
N ASP A 40 -6.30 20.61 -23.28
CA ASP A 40 -6.53 21.69 -22.30
C ASP A 40 -6.47 21.17 -20.85
N ILE A 41 -6.98 19.95 -20.64
CA ILE A 41 -6.79 19.18 -19.41
C ILE A 41 -5.92 17.97 -19.74
N ARG A 42 -4.97 17.65 -18.85
CA ARG A 42 -4.04 16.53 -19.02
C ARG A 42 -4.00 15.66 -17.77
N PHE A 43 -3.52 14.43 -17.92
CA PHE A 43 -3.26 13.59 -16.75
C PHE A 43 -2.07 14.19 -16.00
N ALA A 44 -2.17 14.26 -14.68
CA ALA A 44 -1.10 14.84 -13.85
C ALA A 44 0.25 14.09 -14.01
N ALA A 45 0.18 12.79 -14.32
CA ALA A 45 1.33 11.91 -14.54
C ALA A 45 2.22 12.30 -15.73
N GLU A 46 1.72 13.10 -16.68
CA GLU A 46 2.51 13.60 -17.81
C GLU A 46 3.48 14.71 -17.38
N GLN A 47 3.19 15.40 -16.28
CA GLN A 47 3.97 16.54 -15.79
C GLN A 47 4.13 16.48 -14.26
N PRO A 48 4.71 15.41 -13.69
CA PRO A 48 4.75 15.20 -12.24
C PRO A 48 5.54 16.28 -11.50
N ASP A 49 6.47 16.94 -12.20
CA ASP A 49 7.32 18.03 -11.69
C ASP A 49 6.82 19.42 -12.10
N SER A 50 5.54 19.58 -12.45
CA SER A 50 4.96 20.91 -12.80
C SER A 50 4.80 21.88 -11.62
N GLY A 51 5.12 21.45 -10.39
CA GLY A 51 4.84 22.19 -9.15
C GLY A 51 3.42 22.01 -8.62
N LYS A 52 2.49 21.47 -9.42
CA LYS A 52 1.06 21.29 -9.06
C LYS A 52 0.62 19.83 -9.02
N ASN A 53 1.42 18.92 -9.55
CA ASN A 53 1.05 17.52 -9.82
C ASN A 53 1.71 16.51 -8.87
N HIS A 54 2.10 16.93 -7.68
CA HIS A 54 2.64 16.05 -6.63
C HIS A 54 1.77 16.13 -5.37
N PRO A 55 1.72 15.05 -4.56
CA PRO A 55 1.07 15.09 -3.26
C PRO A 55 1.76 16.10 -2.36
N ARG A 56 0.98 16.86 -1.59
CA ARG A 56 1.47 17.89 -0.66
C ARG A 56 1.28 17.53 0.80
N ASN A 57 0.22 16.79 1.13
CA ASN A 57 -0.01 16.33 2.50
C ASN A 57 -0.08 14.81 2.51
N LEU A 58 0.74 14.19 3.35
CA LEU A 58 0.79 12.75 3.52
C LEU A 58 0.55 12.39 4.98
N PHE A 59 -0.47 11.56 5.22
CA PHE A 59 -0.72 10.95 6.51
C PHE A 59 -0.19 9.51 6.50
N ILE A 60 0.61 9.16 7.50
CA ILE A 60 1.14 7.81 7.70
C ILE A 60 0.67 7.31 9.06
N TRP A 61 -0.07 6.21 9.09
CA TRP A 61 -0.46 5.55 10.34
C TRP A 61 -0.43 4.05 10.13
N ARG A 62 -0.16 3.30 11.20
CA ARG A 62 -0.03 1.83 11.16
C ARG A 62 0.99 1.35 10.10
N SER A 63 1.98 2.19 9.82
CA SER A 63 2.99 1.99 8.78
C SER A 63 4.27 2.71 9.17
N ASN A 64 5.42 2.10 8.87
CA ASN A 64 6.73 2.73 8.98
C ASN A 64 7.34 2.82 7.57
N LEU A 65 6.78 3.69 6.73
CA LEU A 65 7.15 3.81 5.31
C LEU A 65 8.65 4.08 5.15
N LEU A 66 9.18 5.07 5.88
CA LEU A 66 10.56 5.55 5.81
C LEU A 66 11.53 4.75 6.69
N GLY A 67 11.09 3.60 7.21
CA GLY A 67 11.94 2.70 8.01
C GLY A 67 11.79 1.22 7.63
N SER A 68 10.84 0.88 6.76
CA SER A 68 10.45 -0.49 6.49
C SER A 68 10.06 -0.75 5.04
N SER A 69 8.96 -0.17 4.56
CA SER A 69 8.37 -0.58 3.28
C SER A 69 8.82 0.24 2.08
N GLY A 70 9.35 1.46 2.27
CA GLY A 70 9.75 2.38 1.21
C GLY A 70 11.02 1.92 0.50
N LYS A 71 10.89 1.25 -0.65
CA LYS A 71 12.01 0.93 -1.56
C LYS A 71 12.51 2.22 -2.18
N GLY A 72 13.83 2.37 -2.32
CA GLY A 72 14.41 3.66 -2.70
C GLY A 72 14.29 4.68 -1.57
N HIS A 73 14.72 4.29 -0.36
CA HIS A 73 14.64 5.14 0.83
C HIS A 73 15.25 6.52 0.58
N GLU A 74 16.47 6.57 0.04
CA GLU A 74 17.17 7.83 -0.24
C GLU A 74 16.43 8.71 -1.27
N TYR A 75 15.71 8.11 -2.22
CA TYR A 75 14.88 8.82 -3.18
C TYR A 75 13.65 9.47 -2.52
N MET A 76 13.04 8.79 -1.54
CA MET A 76 11.94 9.38 -0.77
C MET A 76 12.46 10.56 0.07
N LEU A 77 13.62 10.43 0.71
CA LEU A 77 14.23 11.52 1.48
C LEU A 77 14.49 12.75 0.61
N LYS A 78 15.11 12.55 -0.56
CA LYS A 78 15.41 13.63 -1.50
C LYS A 78 14.13 14.27 -2.07
N TYR A 79 13.32 13.48 -2.78
CA TYR A 79 12.26 14.04 -3.63
C TYR A 79 10.94 14.28 -2.89
N LEU A 80 10.63 13.52 -1.84
CA LEU A 80 9.42 13.75 -1.05
C LEU A 80 9.68 14.71 0.10
N LEU A 81 10.77 14.51 0.86
CA LEU A 81 11.03 15.29 2.07
C LEU A 81 11.94 16.50 1.85
N GLY A 82 12.79 16.49 0.80
CA GLY A 82 13.73 17.59 0.56
C GLY A 82 14.87 17.63 1.58
N THR A 83 15.17 16.50 2.22
CA THR A 83 16.30 16.37 3.15
C THR A 83 17.54 15.92 2.41
N ASP A 84 18.66 15.93 3.13
CA ASP A 84 19.85 15.18 2.75
C ASP A 84 19.51 13.73 2.35
N SER A 85 20.21 13.22 1.33
CA SER A 85 20.07 11.85 0.84
C SER A 85 21.43 11.21 0.54
N GLY A 86 21.46 9.88 0.59
CA GLY A 86 22.64 9.06 0.34
C GLY A 86 22.80 8.56 -1.10
N ILE A 87 22.05 9.07 -2.09
CA ILE A 87 22.07 8.55 -3.47
C ILE A 87 23.49 8.64 -4.06
N GLN A 88 23.99 7.52 -4.60
CA GLN A 88 25.34 7.40 -5.16
C GLN A 88 25.36 7.33 -6.70
N GLY A 89 24.22 7.20 -7.36
CA GLY A 89 24.10 7.24 -8.81
C GLY A 89 24.09 8.66 -9.35
N ASP A 90 24.28 8.79 -10.66
CA ASP A 90 23.94 9.99 -11.40
C ASP A 90 22.43 10.04 -11.67
N GLU A 91 21.89 11.24 -11.79
CA GLU A 91 20.51 11.42 -12.26
C GLU A 91 20.45 11.08 -13.75
N LEU A 92 19.39 10.38 -14.17
CA LEU A 92 19.04 10.24 -15.59
C LEU A 92 19.07 11.63 -16.25
N GLY A 93 19.57 11.73 -17.48
CA GLY A 93 19.67 13.02 -18.19
C GLY A 93 20.88 13.89 -17.82
N ALA A 94 21.78 13.42 -16.95
CA ALA A 94 23.13 14.00 -16.79
C ALA A 94 24.06 13.71 -18.00
N SER A 95 23.65 12.81 -18.89
CA SER A 95 24.27 12.44 -20.17
C SER A 95 23.24 12.54 -21.31
N ASP A 96 23.65 12.32 -22.57
CA ASP A 96 22.76 12.27 -23.76
C ASP A 96 21.83 11.03 -23.79
N GLU A 97 21.41 10.56 -22.62
CA GLU A 97 20.54 9.40 -22.44
C GLU A 97 19.10 9.64 -22.92
N VAL A 98 18.43 8.52 -23.25
CA VAL A 98 17.04 8.52 -23.72
C VAL A 98 16.11 9.02 -22.62
N LYS A 99 15.42 10.13 -22.90
CA LYS A 99 14.38 10.72 -22.05
C LYS A 99 13.03 10.04 -22.29
N PRO A 100 12.10 10.05 -21.31
CA PRO A 100 10.76 9.56 -21.52
C PRO A 100 10.01 10.36 -22.60
N GLU A 101 9.21 9.68 -23.42
CA GLU A 101 8.40 10.29 -24.47
C GLU A 101 7.04 10.80 -23.94
N GLU A 102 6.52 10.19 -22.88
CA GLU A 102 5.17 10.45 -22.34
C GLU A 102 5.18 11.30 -21.05
N VAL A 103 6.37 11.59 -20.51
CA VAL A 103 6.55 12.41 -19.30
C VAL A 103 7.45 13.57 -19.64
N GLU A 104 7.01 14.78 -19.34
CA GLU A 104 7.82 15.97 -19.54
C GLU A 104 9.06 15.94 -18.65
N TRP A 105 10.21 15.94 -19.30
CA TRP A 105 11.49 15.98 -18.62
C TRP A 105 11.85 17.42 -18.23
N GLN A 106 12.09 17.65 -16.95
CA GLN A 106 12.61 18.92 -16.44
C GLN A 106 14.04 18.73 -15.90
N THR A 107 14.95 19.65 -16.26
CA THR A 107 16.31 19.63 -15.74
C THR A 107 16.33 20.32 -14.37
N ALA A 108 16.81 19.55 -13.37
CA ALA A 108 16.52 19.64 -11.94
C ALA A 108 15.06 19.26 -11.60
N ALA A 109 14.90 18.07 -11.03
CA ALA A 109 13.61 17.60 -10.52
C ALA A 109 13.19 18.37 -9.26
N ILE A 110 11.88 18.43 -8.98
CA ILE A 110 11.38 19.02 -7.74
C ILE A 110 11.76 18.13 -6.55
N GLU A 111 12.42 18.72 -5.56
CA GLU A 111 12.70 18.12 -4.26
C GLU A 111 11.72 18.65 -3.19
N GLY A 112 11.56 17.93 -2.08
CA GLY A 112 10.68 18.38 -0.99
C GLY A 112 9.22 18.57 -1.40
N LYS A 113 8.66 17.60 -2.14
CA LYS A 113 7.28 17.68 -2.66
C LYS A 113 6.21 17.74 -1.56
N LEU A 114 6.47 17.15 -0.40
CA LEU A 114 5.52 17.18 0.72
C LEU A 114 5.65 18.50 1.48
N ASP A 115 4.53 19.21 1.60
CA ASP A 115 4.41 20.38 2.47
C ASP A 115 4.15 19.98 3.94
N LEU A 116 3.56 18.79 4.16
CA LEU A 116 3.24 18.26 5.49
C LEU A 116 3.24 16.74 5.52
N LEU A 117 4.06 16.17 6.41
CA LEU A 117 4.10 14.76 6.75
C LEU A 117 3.62 14.57 8.21
N VAL A 118 2.47 13.92 8.38
CA VAL A 118 1.89 13.61 9.69
C VAL A 118 1.95 12.11 9.93
N THR A 119 2.56 11.69 11.04
CA THR A 119 2.63 10.27 11.42
C THR A 119 1.94 9.99 12.75
N LEU A 120 1.12 8.93 12.78
CA LEU A 120 0.49 8.40 13.99
C LEU A 120 1.18 7.09 14.38
N ASP A 121 1.81 7.06 15.54
CA ASP A 121 2.53 5.88 16.04
C ASP A 121 2.57 5.88 17.58
N PHE A 122 2.70 4.71 18.19
CA PHE A 122 2.81 4.54 19.64
C PHE A 122 4.28 4.47 20.10
N ARG A 123 5.20 4.46 19.13
CA ARG A 123 6.65 4.48 19.31
C ARG A 123 7.27 5.49 18.34
N MET A 124 8.41 6.05 18.70
CA MET A 124 9.15 6.96 17.81
C MET A 124 9.87 6.17 16.71
N SER A 125 9.12 5.72 15.70
CA SER A 125 9.67 4.99 14.55
C SER A 125 10.53 5.88 13.65
N SER A 126 11.27 5.26 12.73
CA SER A 126 12.07 5.99 11.74
C SER A 126 11.21 6.98 10.94
N THR A 127 9.97 6.61 10.60
CA THR A 127 9.06 7.54 9.91
C THR A 127 8.69 8.73 10.81
N CYS A 128 8.42 8.51 12.10
CA CYS A 128 8.18 9.60 13.05
C CYS A 128 9.37 10.56 13.13
N LEU A 129 10.60 10.04 13.12
CA LEU A 129 11.82 10.85 13.16
C LEU A 129 11.96 11.81 11.98
N PHE A 130 11.37 11.46 10.84
CA PHE A 130 11.36 12.29 9.62
C PHE A 130 10.06 13.10 9.43
N SER A 131 9.08 12.98 10.34
CA SER A 131 7.78 13.63 10.19
C SER A 131 7.76 15.05 10.79
N ASP A 132 6.94 15.93 10.20
CA ASP A 132 6.72 17.28 10.75
C ASP A 132 5.87 17.24 12.02
N ILE A 133 4.87 16.35 12.03
CA ILE A 133 3.96 16.14 13.17
C ILE A 133 3.90 14.66 13.51
N VAL A 134 4.11 14.35 14.79
CA VAL A 134 3.91 13.02 15.35
C VAL A 134 2.73 13.07 16.33
N LEU A 135 1.75 12.21 16.11
CA LEU A 135 0.56 12.10 16.96
C LEU A 135 0.61 10.77 17.74
N PRO A 136 0.54 10.80 19.09
CA PRO A 136 0.61 9.59 19.90
C PRO A 136 -0.66 8.75 19.71
N THR A 137 -0.52 7.58 19.08
CA THR A 137 -1.65 6.63 18.96
C THR A 137 -1.67 5.64 20.12
N ALA A 138 -2.86 5.18 20.48
CA ALA A 138 -3.04 4.12 21.47
C ALA A 138 -2.42 2.80 20.98
N THR A 139 -1.77 2.07 21.89
CA THR A 139 -1.27 0.73 21.60
C THR A 139 -2.43 -0.24 21.34
N TRP A 140 -2.14 -1.45 20.88
CA TRP A 140 -3.19 -2.45 20.63
C TRP A 140 -3.91 -2.92 21.91
N TYR A 141 -3.36 -2.65 23.10
CA TYR A 141 -3.96 -3.00 24.40
C TYR A 141 -4.76 -1.86 25.03
N GLU A 142 -4.91 -0.74 24.34
CA GLU A 142 -5.56 0.48 24.84
C GLU A 142 -6.67 0.95 23.89
N LYS A 143 -7.09 0.11 22.94
CA LYS A 143 -8.15 0.43 21.99
C LYS A 143 -8.95 -0.79 21.58
N ASP A 144 -10.21 -0.52 21.21
CA ASP A 144 -11.10 -1.51 20.62
C ASP A 144 -10.97 -1.50 19.09
N ASP A 145 -10.84 -2.69 18.51
CA ASP A 145 -10.78 -2.93 17.05
C ASP A 145 -11.05 -4.43 16.78
N MET A 146 -11.01 -4.89 15.53
CA MET A 146 -11.12 -6.29 15.16
C MET A 146 -9.95 -6.77 14.29
N ASN A 147 -9.67 -8.08 14.35
CA ASN A 147 -8.61 -8.72 13.58
C ASN A 147 -9.07 -10.05 12.98
N THR A 148 -8.60 -10.33 11.77
CA THR A 148 -8.75 -11.58 11.02
C THR A 148 -7.47 -11.87 10.26
N SER A 149 -7.30 -13.12 9.79
CA SER A 149 -6.15 -13.52 8.98
C SER A 149 -6.51 -14.70 8.08
N ASP A 150 -5.82 -14.86 6.95
CA ASP A 150 -5.91 -16.02 6.05
C ASP A 150 -5.58 -17.35 6.77
N MET A 151 -4.81 -17.29 7.86
CA MET A 151 -4.26 -18.48 8.54
C MET A 151 -5.32 -19.31 9.28
N HIS A 152 -6.45 -18.70 9.65
CA HIS A 152 -7.51 -19.34 10.42
C HIS A 152 -8.85 -18.61 10.26
N PRO A 153 -9.99 -19.27 10.48
CA PRO A 153 -11.29 -18.68 10.18
C PRO A 153 -11.91 -17.87 11.34
N PHE A 154 -11.12 -17.47 12.33
CA PHE A 154 -11.61 -16.74 13.49
C PHE A 154 -11.51 -15.23 13.30
N ILE A 155 -12.58 -14.53 13.68
CA ILE A 155 -12.58 -13.09 13.98
C ILE A 155 -12.50 -12.90 15.49
N HIS A 156 -11.61 -12.00 15.93
CA HIS A 156 -11.42 -11.66 17.34
C HIS A 156 -11.08 -10.17 17.51
N PRO A 157 -11.27 -9.60 18.71
CA PRO A 157 -11.09 -8.17 18.91
C PRO A 157 -9.65 -7.83 19.35
N LEU A 158 -9.31 -6.54 19.23
CA LEU A 158 -8.45 -5.83 20.16
C LEU A 158 -9.36 -5.21 21.23
N SER A 159 -8.88 -5.03 22.46
CA SER A 159 -9.68 -4.41 23.52
C SER A 159 -8.81 -3.55 24.42
N ALA A 160 -9.36 -2.41 24.82
CA ALA A 160 -8.72 -1.54 25.80
C ALA A 160 -8.70 -2.23 27.17
N ALA A 161 -7.53 -2.75 27.56
CA ALA A 161 -7.30 -3.27 28.91
C ALA A 161 -7.29 -2.13 29.94
N VAL A 162 -6.81 -0.96 29.52
CA VAL A 162 -6.82 0.33 30.22
C VAL A 162 -7.05 1.44 29.20
N ASP A 163 -7.44 2.63 29.68
CA ASP A 163 -7.47 3.82 28.84
C ASP A 163 -6.07 4.13 28.27
N PRO A 164 -5.96 4.69 27.06
CA PRO A 164 -4.67 5.08 26.48
C PRO A 164 -3.83 5.93 27.43
N ALA A 165 -2.58 5.52 27.66
CA ALA A 165 -1.68 6.26 28.53
C ALA A 165 -1.36 7.67 28.01
N TRP A 166 -1.12 8.59 28.95
CA TRP A 166 -0.82 10.00 28.68
C TRP A 166 -1.91 10.68 27.83
N GLU A 167 -1.52 11.26 26.68
CA GLU A 167 -2.42 11.94 25.75
C GLU A 167 -2.68 11.11 24.48
N ALA A 168 -2.32 9.82 24.51
CA ALA A 168 -2.55 8.94 23.38
C ALA A 168 -4.05 8.80 23.09
N LYS A 169 -4.38 8.62 21.81
CA LYS A 169 -5.75 8.38 21.36
C LYS A 169 -5.75 7.26 20.33
N SER A 170 -6.83 6.48 20.24
CA SER A 170 -6.92 5.50 19.15
C SER A 170 -6.96 6.20 17.79
N ASP A 171 -6.49 5.52 16.74
CA ASP A 171 -6.49 6.05 15.37
C ASP A 171 -7.87 6.57 14.96
N TRP A 172 -8.92 5.84 15.36
CA TRP A 172 -10.33 6.23 15.16
C TRP A 172 -10.64 7.60 15.76
N VAL A 173 -10.27 7.83 17.02
CA VAL A 173 -10.52 9.10 17.71
C VAL A 173 -9.68 10.21 17.10
N ILE A 174 -8.41 9.95 16.75
CA ILE A 174 -7.53 10.95 16.11
C ILE A 174 -8.15 11.43 14.80
N TYR A 175 -8.53 10.52 13.90
CA TYR A 175 -9.15 10.92 12.62
C TYR A 175 -10.53 11.55 12.78
N LYS A 176 -11.32 11.10 13.76
CA LYS A 176 -12.60 11.74 14.10
C LYS A 176 -12.40 13.20 14.55
N ASP A 177 -11.40 13.46 15.38
CA ASP A 177 -11.06 14.81 15.85
C ASP A 177 -10.51 15.67 14.70
N ILE A 178 -9.65 15.12 13.83
CA ILE A 178 -9.20 15.80 12.61
C ILE A 178 -10.39 16.16 11.71
N ALA A 179 -11.32 15.22 11.47
CA ALA A 179 -12.51 15.47 10.67
C ALA A 179 -13.38 16.59 11.28
N LYS A 180 -13.48 16.64 12.62
CA LYS A 180 -14.18 17.70 13.35
C LYS A 180 -13.54 19.06 13.12
N SER A 181 -12.22 19.17 13.34
CA SER A 181 -11.47 20.41 13.12
C SER A 181 -11.50 20.83 11.66
N PHE A 182 -11.33 19.91 10.73
CA PHE A 182 -11.42 20.17 9.28
C PHE A 182 -12.79 20.76 8.91
N SER A 183 -13.88 20.17 9.40
CA SER A 183 -15.25 20.64 9.12
C SER A 183 -15.50 22.08 9.59
N GLN A 184 -14.80 22.52 10.64
CA GLN A 184 -14.87 23.89 11.15
C GLN A 184 -13.99 24.85 10.34
N VAL A 185 -12.75 24.44 10.06
CA VAL A 185 -11.75 25.27 9.37
C VAL A 185 -12.07 25.44 7.88
N CYS A 186 -12.76 24.48 7.25
CA CYS A 186 -13.06 24.56 5.82
C CYS A 186 -14.15 25.59 5.48
N VAL A 187 -14.93 26.07 6.45
CA VAL A 187 -16.04 27.01 6.22
C VAL A 187 -15.52 28.34 5.68
N GLY A 188 -16.07 28.78 4.56
CA GLY A 188 -15.60 29.97 3.82
C GLY A 188 -14.54 29.66 2.76
N HIS A 189 -14.01 28.44 2.73
CA HIS A 189 -13.03 27.97 1.73
C HIS A 189 -13.56 26.82 0.87
N LEU A 190 -14.23 25.85 1.47
CA LEU A 190 -14.83 24.69 0.81
C LEU A 190 -16.25 24.47 1.35
N GLY A 191 -17.23 24.40 0.45
CA GLY A 191 -18.64 24.21 0.76
C GLY A 191 -19.16 22.87 0.26
N LYS A 192 -20.23 22.93 -0.53
CA LYS A 192 -20.77 21.79 -1.27
C LYS A 192 -20.21 21.80 -2.68
N GLU A 193 -19.22 20.95 -2.92
CA GLU A 193 -18.46 20.92 -4.16
C GLU A 193 -18.81 19.68 -4.97
N THR A 194 -18.76 19.82 -6.29
CA THR A 194 -18.82 18.70 -7.23
C THR A 194 -17.39 18.36 -7.65
N ASP A 195 -16.95 17.16 -7.32
CA ASP A 195 -15.62 16.65 -7.68
C ASP A 195 -15.68 15.73 -8.90
N VAL A 196 -14.75 15.90 -9.84
CA VAL A 196 -14.60 15.04 -11.01
C VAL A 196 -13.53 14.00 -10.72
N VAL A 197 -13.94 12.76 -10.54
CA VAL A 197 -13.07 11.65 -10.16
C VAL A 197 -12.91 10.66 -11.30
N LEU A 198 -11.67 10.40 -11.69
CA LEU A 198 -11.33 9.34 -12.63
C LEU A 198 -11.27 7.99 -11.92
N VAL A 199 -12.01 7.01 -12.41
CA VAL A 199 -12.05 5.65 -11.85
C VAL A 199 -11.53 4.67 -12.91
N PRO A 200 -10.43 3.93 -12.66
CA PRO A 200 -9.93 2.96 -13.63
C PRO A 200 -10.95 1.84 -13.83
N LEU A 201 -10.78 1.10 -14.93
CA LEU A 201 -11.62 -0.04 -15.31
C LEU A 201 -11.48 -1.15 -14.25
N GLN A 202 -12.52 -1.31 -13.44
CA GLN A 202 -12.50 -2.25 -12.33
C GLN A 202 -12.71 -3.68 -12.82
N HIS A 203 -11.92 -4.62 -12.30
CA HIS A 203 -12.29 -6.03 -12.23
C HIS A 203 -13.60 -6.15 -11.43
N ASP A 204 -14.36 -7.20 -11.69
CA ASP A 204 -15.64 -7.48 -11.03
C ASP A 204 -16.71 -6.41 -11.29
N SER A 205 -16.57 -5.76 -12.43
CA SER A 205 -17.52 -4.79 -12.94
C SER A 205 -17.65 -4.97 -14.45
N PRO A 206 -18.73 -4.47 -15.07
CA PRO A 206 -18.84 -4.47 -16.53
C PRO A 206 -17.66 -3.81 -17.26
N GLY A 207 -16.91 -2.91 -16.59
CA GLY A 207 -15.72 -2.25 -17.14
C GLY A 207 -14.53 -3.17 -17.40
N GLU A 208 -14.53 -4.39 -16.86
CA GLU A 208 -13.47 -5.38 -17.13
C GLU A 208 -13.49 -5.91 -18.56
N LEU A 209 -14.63 -5.82 -19.26
CA LEU A 209 -14.81 -6.24 -20.65
C LEU A 209 -14.60 -5.07 -21.62
N SER A 210 -13.42 -4.45 -21.57
CA SER A 210 -13.14 -3.22 -22.31
C SER A 210 -12.58 -3.47 -23.73
N GLN A 211 -11.33 -3.90 -23.85
CA GLN A 211 -10.62 -4.04 -25.13
C GLN A 211 -10.33 -5.52 -25.42
N PRO A 212 -11.16 -6.23 -26.21
CA PRO A 212 -11.13 -7.69 -26.26
C PRO A 212 -9.98 -8.31 -27.09
N PHE A 213 -9.44 -7.60 -28.09
CA PHE A 213 -8.51 -8.19 -29.07
C PHE A 213 -7.18 -7.46 -29.20
N GLU A 214 -7.22 -6.13 -29.12
CA GLU A 214 -6.09 -5.24 -29.37
C GLU A 214 -5.96 -4.22 -28.24
N VAL A 215 -4.79 -3.58 -28.16
CA VAL A 215 -4.53 -2.47 -27.25
C VAL A 215 -4.54 -1.20 -28.10
N LEU A 216 -5.58 -0.40 -27.95
CA LEU A 216 -5.78 0.86 -28.68
C LEU A 216 -5.62 2.04 -27.72
N ASP A 217 -4.74 2.97 -28.07
CA ASP A 217 -4.49 4.22 -27.35
C ASP A 217 -5.20 5.40 -28.03
N TRP A 218 -6.19 5.96 -27.32
CA TRP A 218 -6.94 7.10 -27.81
C TRP A 218 -6.07 8.35 -28.02
N ARG A 219 -4.94 8.49 -27.30
CA ARG A 219 -4.01 9.62 -27.50
C ARG A 219 -3.28 9.56 -28.83
N LYS A 220 -3.09 8.36 -29.36
CA LYS A 220 -2.48 8.11 -30.67
C LYS A 220 -3.51 8.14 -31.81
N GLY A 221 -4.77 8.44 -31.50
CA GLY A 221 -5.86 8.42 -32.48
C GLY A 221 -6.27 7.01 -32.93
N GLU A 222 -5.84 5.97 -32.22
CA GLU A 222 -6.14 4.57 -32.55
C GLU A 222 -7.59 4.19 -32.19
N CYS A 223 -8.22 4.94 -31.29
CA CYS A 223 -9.63 4.82 -30.93
C CYS A 223 -10.18 6.13 -30.36
N ASP A 224 -11.50 6.22 -30.18
CA ASP A 224 -12.10 7.30 -29.42
C ASP A 224 -11.79 7.21 -27.91
N LEU A 225 -11.70 8.36 -27.24
CA LEU A 225 -11.73 8.44 -25.77
C LEU A 225 -13.16 8.17 -25.28
N ILE A 226 -13.39 6.96 -24.75
CA ILE A 226 -14.67 6.50 -24.20
C ILE A 226 -14.46 6.18 -22.72
N PRO A 227 -14.94 7.04 -21.79
CA PRO A 227 -14.86 6.78 -20.36
C PRO A 227 -15.51 5.45 -19.98
N GLY A 228 -14.82 4.66 -19.15
CA GLY A 228 -15.29 3.34 -18.72
C GLY A 228 -15.08 2.24 -19.78
N LYS A 229 -14.40 2.56 -20.90
CA LYS A 229 -13.99 1.59 -21.91
C LYS A 229 -12.54 1.82 -22.33
N THR A 230 -12.24 2.76 -23.22
CA THR A 230 -10.86 3.04 -23.67
C THR A 230 -10.12 4.05 -22.78
N ALA A 231 -10.81 4.58 -21.76
CA ALA A 231 -10.35 5.56 -20.79
C ALA A 231 -10.94 5.25 -19.40
N PRO A 232 -10.40 5.81 -18.29
CA PRO A 232 -11.04 5.66 -16.99
C PRO A 232 -12.47 6.22 -17.03
N SER A 233 -13.36 5.66 -16.23
CA SER A 233 -14.69 6.24 -16.01
C SER A 233 -14.55 7.61 -15.37
N ILE A 234 -15.47 8.52 -15.68
CA ILE A 234 -15.54 9.86 -15.08
C ILE A 234 -16.75 9.88 -14.16
N ALA A 235 -16.51 9.91 -12.85
CA ALA A 235 -17.55 9.95 -11.82
C ALA A 235 -17.67 11.38 -11.26
N LEU A 236 -18.91 11.83 -11.04
CA LEU A 236 -19.19 13.08 -10.34
C LEU A 236 -19.50 12.76 -8.88
N VAL A 237 -18.72 13.32 -7.97
CA VAL A 237 -18.82 13.06 -6.53
C VAL A 237 -19.18 14.33 -5.79
N GLU A 238 -20.35 14.35 -5.16
CA GLU A 238 -20.80 15.49 -4.35
C GLU A 238 -20.20 15.44 -2.94
N ARG A 239 -19.37 16.43 -2.62
CA ARG A 239 -18.67 16.55 -1.34
C ARG A 239 -19.25 17.72 -0.55
N ASP A 240 -19.78 17.43 0.64
CA ASP A 240 -20.23 18.46 1.57
C ASP A 240 -19.16 18.61 2.65
N TYR A 241 -18.17 19.47 2.40
CA TYR A 241 -16.98 19.58 3.24
C TYR A 241 -17.30 20.03 4.68
N PRO A 242 -18.20 21.01 4.92
CA PRO A 242 -18.63 21.36 6.27
C PRO A 242 -19.33 20.22 7.03
N ALA A 243 -19.86 19.22 6.32
CA ALA A 243 -20.50 18.05 6.90
C ALA A 243 -19.56 16.83 7.06
N THR A 244 -18.24 17.00 6.85
CA THR A 244 -17.28 15.87 6.86
C THR A 244 -17.32 15.09 8.18
N TRP A 245 -17.33 15.78 9.32
CA TRP A 245 -17.41 15.13 10.64
C TRP A 245 -18.73 14.40 10.89
N GLU A 246 -19.85 15.02 10.52
CA GLU A 246 -21.17 14.41 10.66
C GLU A 246 -21.31 13.16 9.79
N ARG A 247 -20.72 13.18 8.59
CA ARG A 247 -20.65 12.02 7.70
C ARG A 247 -19.69 10.95 8.23
N PHE A 248 -18.54 11.33 8.78
CA PHE A 248 -17.58 10.38 9.38
C PHE A 248 -18.20 9.62 10.57
N THR A 249 -19.03 10.30 11.37
CA THR A 249 -19.64 9.75 12.58
C THR A 249 -21.03 9.15 12.37
N SER A 250 -21.39 8.79 11.14
CA SER A 250 -22.68 8.18 10.83
C SER A 250 -22.63 7.22 9.64
N LEU A 251 -23.56 6.27 9.61
CA LEU A 251 -23.72 5.37 8.47
C LEU A 251 -24.44 6.09 7.32
N GLY A 252 -23.74 6.30 6.21
CA GLY A 252 -24.26 7.03 5.05
C GLY A 252 -25.53 6.41 4.43
N PRO A 253 -26.35 7.19 3.71
CA PRO A 253 -27.63 6.76 3.14
C PRO A 253 -27.53 5.91 1.87
N LEU A 254 -26.32 5.63 1.38
CA LEU A 254 -26.16 4.84 0.17
C LEU A 254 -26.37 3.34 0.41
N LEU A 255 -26.19 2.85 1.63
CA LEU A 255 -26.36 1.43 1.93
C LEU A 255 -27.82 0.96 1.85
N ASP A 256 -28.77 1.82 2.20
CA ASP A 256 -30.20 1.57 2.05
C ASP A 256 -30.78 2.12 0.73
N LYS A 257 -30.10 3.06 0.07
CA LYS A 257 -30.51 3.56 -1.26
C LYS A 257 -30.03 2.70 -2.43
N LEU A 258 -28.76 2.27 -2.41
CA LEU A 258 -28.10 1.53 -3.49
C LEU A 258 -27.83 0.06 -3.12
N GLY A 259 -27.90 -0.28 -1.83
CA GLY A 259 -27.50 -1.60 -1.33
C GLY A 259 -26.03 -1.68 -0.95
N ASN A 260 -25.57 -2.91 -0.75
CA ASN A 260 -24.17 -3.26 -0.48
C ASN A 260 -23.71 -4.31 -1.50
N GLY A 261 -22.41 -4.53 -1.62
CA GLY A 261 -21.89 -5.53 -2.56
C GLY A 261 -20.38 -5.59 -2.62
N GLY A 262 -19.91 -6.49 -3.47
CA GLY A 262 -18.50 -6.78 -3.71
C GLY A 262 -18.37 -7.96 -4.64
N LYS A 263 -17.19 -8.15 -5.24
CA LYS A 263 -16.93 -9.28 -6.15
C LYS A 263 -17.92 -9.45 -7.32
N GLY A 264 -18.52 -8.36 -7.81
CA GLY A 264 -19.42 -8.39 -8.97
C GLY A 264 -20.87 -8.77 -8.64
N ILE A 265 -21.20 -8.91 -7.35
CA ILE A 265 -22.56 -9.12 -6.86
C ILE A 265 -22.98 -7.98 -5.92
N SER A 266 -24.29 -7.79 -5.77
CA SER A 266 -24.87 -6.78 -4.88
C SER A 266 -26.15 -7.32 -4.24
N TRP A 267 -26.51 -6.76 -3.08
CA TRP A 267 -27.70 -7.17 -2.33
C TRP A 267 -28.29 -6.00 -1.53
N ASN A 268 -29.56 -6.12 -1.16
CA ASN A 268 -30.21 -5.18 -0.27
C ASN A 268 -29.71 -5.38 1.18
N THR A 269 -29.45 -4.27 1.90
CA THR A 269 -29.01 -4.31 3.29
C THR A 269 -29.85 -3.43 4.24
N GLN A 270 -31.11 -3.15 3.87
CA GLN A 270 -32.02 -2.32 4.68
C GLN A 270 -32.19 -2.87 6.09
N SER A 271 -32.39 -4.19 6.23
CA SER A 271 -32.55 -4.86 7.53
C SER A 271 -31.35 -4.63 8.46
N GLU A 272 -30.14 -4.61 7.92
CA GLU A 272 -28.93 -4.36 8.69
C GLU A 272 -28.78 -2.88 9.07
N VAL A 273 -29.13 -1.96 8.17
CA VAL A 273 -29.17 -0.52 8.47
C VAL A 273 -30.16 -0.22 9.60
N ASP A 274 -31.36 -0.80 9.54
CA ASP A 274 -32.39 -0.66 10.58
C ASP A 274 -31.94 -1.24 11.92
N PHE A 275 -31.26 -2.40 11.89
CA PHE A 275 -30.67 -3.02 13.06
C PHE A 275 -29.57 -2.13 13.67
N LEU A 276 -28.68 -1.59 12.85
CA LEU A 276 -27.62 -0.67 13.30
C LEU A 276 -28.20 0.61 13.91
N GLY A 277 -29.33 1.11 13.40
CA GLY A 277 -30.03 2.25 14.01
C GLY A 277 -30.56 1.96 15.42
N LYS A 278 -30.86 0.69 15.73
CA LYS A 278 -31.25 0.24 17.08
C LYS A 278 -30.03 0.00 17.97
N LEU A 279 -28.96 -0.59 17.41
CA LEU A 279 -27.76 -0.96 18.15
C LEU A 279 -26.88 0.25 18.51
N ASN A 280 -26.58 1.09 17.52
CA ASN A 280 -25.68 2.25 17.67
C ASN A 280 -26.45 3.55 17.98
N TYR A 281 -27.79 3.47 18.05
CA TYR A 281 -28.69 4.63 18.03
C TYR A 281 -28.56 5.46 16.74
N VAL A 282 -29.37 6.52 16.64
CA VAL A 282 -29.40 7.40 15.47
C VAL A 282 -29.00 8.83 15.80
N LYS A 283 -28.46 9.55 14.81
CA LYS A 283 -28.18 10.99 14.90
C LYS A 283 -29.49 11.78 15.15
N PRO A 284 -29.56 12.64 16.18
CA PRO A 284 -30.80 13.33 16.54
C PRO A 284 -31.11 14.53 15.62
N ASP A 285 -30.07 15.16 15.07
CA ASP A 285 -30.11 16.36 14.25
C ASP A 285 -28.96 16.38 13.24
N GLY A 286 -28.74 17.55 12.61
CA GLY A 286 -27.67 17.76 11.63
C GLY A 286 -27.90 17.11 10.26
N PRO A 287 -26.91 17.21 9.36
CA PRO A 287 -26.97 16.68 7.99
C PRO A 287 -27.21 15.16 7.91
N ALA A 288 -26.86 14.42 8.97
CA ALA A 288 -27.02 12.97 9.05
C ALA A 288 -28.19 12.53 9.96
N LYS A 289 -29.14 13.43 10.25
CA LYS A 289 -30.29 13.14 11.12
C LYS A 289 -30.99 11.82 10.75
N GLY A 290 -31.23 10.97 11.74
CA GLY A 290 -31.88 9.67 11.58
C GLY A 290 -30.97 8.54 11.09
N ARG A 291 -29.70 8.82 10.76
CA ARG A 291 -28.74 7.78 10.37
C ARG A 291 -28.14 7.08 11.60
N PRO A 292 -27.82 5.77 11.51
CA PRO A 292 -27.08 5.07 12.56
C PRO A 292 -25.77 5.78 12.92
N ARG A 293 -25.45 5.87 14.20
CA ARG A 293 -24.20 6.52 14.65
C ARG A 293 -23.00 5.61 14.44
N ILE A 294 -21.85 6.24 14.25
CA ILE A 294 -20.53 5.61 14.27
C ILE A 294 -19.63 6.52 15.11
N ASP A 295 -19.86 6.59 16.42
CA ASP A 295 -19.14 7.54 17.29
C ASP A 295 -17.87 6.89 17.88
N SER A 296 -17.96 5.61 18.27
CA SER A 296 -16.89 4.80 18.84
C SER A 296 -16.35 3.77 17.85
N ALA A 297 -15.17 3.21 18.17
CA ALA A 297 -14.61 2.10 17.39
C ALA A 297 -15.46 0.82 17.49
N ILE A 298 -16.21 0.64 18.60
CA ILE A 298 -17.18 -0.45 18.75
C ILE A 298 -18.36 -0.23 17.79
N ASP A 299 -18.89 0.99 17.67
CA ASP A 299 -19.96 1.28 16.70
C ASP A 299 -19.50 0.96 15.26
N ALA A 300 -18.27 1.32 14.91
CA ALA A 300 -17.67 0.99 13.62
C ALA A 300 -17.49 -0.52 13.43
N SER A 301 -17.06 -1.23 14.48
CA SER A 301 -16.93 -2.69 14.47
C SER A 301 -18.27 -3.37 14.26
N GLU A 302 -19.33 -2.91 14.93
CA GLU A 302 -20.68 -3.43 14.78
C GLU A 302 -21.27 -3.14 13.39
N VAL A 303 -20.92 -2.01 12.76
CA VAL A 303 -21.24 -1.74 11.34
C VAL A 303 -20.62 -2.81 10.45
N ILE A 304 -19.33 -3.12 10.63
CA ILE A 304 -18.63 -4.17 9.85
C ILE A 304 -19.31 -5.53 10.08
N LEU A 305 -19.47 -5.95 11.33
CA LEU A 305 -20.05 -7.25 11.69
C LEU A 305 -21.49 -7.41 11.19
N SER A 306 -22.26 -6.34 11.18
CA SER A 306 -23.66 -6.38 10.75
C SER A 306 -23.81 -6.41 9.23
N LEU A 307 -22.94 -5.72 8.48
CA LEU A 307 -23.06 -5.59 7.03
C LEU A 307 -22.35 -6.68 6.23
N ALA A 308 -21.41 -7.41 6.83
CA ALA A 308 -20.60 -8.40 6.13
C ALA A 308 -21.26 -9.80 6.11
N PRO A 309 -21.26 -10.52 4.98
CA PRO A 309 -21.76 -11.88 4.88
C PRO A 309 -20.97 -12.88 5.73
N GLU A 310 -19.69 -12.63 6.00
CA GLU A 310 -18.84 -13.52 6.81
C GLU A 310 -19.25 -13.54 8.30
N THR A 311 -20.05 -12.57 8.75
CA THR A 311 -20.36 -12.36 10.18
C THR A 311 -21.86 -12.25 10.46
N ASN A 312 -22.68 -12.21 9.42
CA ASN A 312 -24.13 -12.13 9.50
C ASN A 312 -24.77 -13.09 8.49
N GLY A 313 -25.40 -14.15 8.99
CA GLY A 313 -25.97 -15.23 8.19
C GLY A 313 -27.05 -14.78 7.21
N GLN A 314 -27.89 -13.81 7.59
CA GLN A 314 -28.89 -13.23 6.69
C GLN A 314 -28.24 -12.52 5.50
N VAL A 315 -27.10 -11.87 5.71
CA VAL A 315 -26.33 -11.25 4.62
C VAL A 315 -25.64 -12.34 3.78
N ALA A 316 -25.11 -13.38 4.41
CA ALA A 316 -24.51 -14.52 3.72
C ALA A 316 -25.49 -15.16 2.73
N VAL A 317 -26.72 -15.45 3.17
CA VAL A 317 -27.76 -16.04 2.33
C VAL A 317 -28.12 -15.10 1.17
N LYS A 318 -28.33 -13.81 1.42
CA LYS A 318 -28.59 -12.81 0.37
C LYS A 318 -27.45 -12.73 -0.65
N ALA A 319 -26.21 -12.77 -0.20
CA ALA A 319 -25.04 -12.70 -1.07
C ALA A 319 -24.90 -13.96 -1.93
N TRP A 320 -25.09 -15.16 -1.37
CA TRP A 320 -25.09 -16.40 -2.13
C TRP A 320 -26.25 -16.48 -3.13
N GLN A 321 -27.42 -15.98 -2.76
CA GLN A 321 -28.56 -15.85 -3.66
C GLN A 321 -28.22 -14.95 -4.86
N ALA A 322 -27.62 -13.78 -4.61
CA ALA A 322 -27.19 -12.88 -5.68
C ALA A 322 -26.17 -13.53 -6.62
N LEU A 323 -25.23 -14.32 -6.10
CA LEU A 323 -24.30 -15.08 -6.95
C LEU A 323 -25.00 -16.17 -7.76
N GLY A 324 -26.01 -16.83 -7.18
CA GLY A 324 -26.81 -17.85 -7.86
C GLY A 324 -27.54 -17.34 -9.10
N GLU A 325 -27.87 -16.05 -9.16
CA GLU A 325 -28.44 -15.41 -10.35
C GLU A 325 -27.45 -15.42 -11.54
N PHE A 326 -26.16 -15.22 -11.27
CA PHE A 326 -25.11 -15.25 -12.31
C PHE A 326 -24.78 -16.67 -12.76
N THR A 327 -24.72 -17.62 -11.82
CA THR A 327 -24.32 -19.00 -12.13
C THR A 327 -25.47 -19.86 -12.63
N GLY A 328 -26.72 -19.47 -12.35
CA GLY A 328 -27.90 -20.28 -12.57
C GLY A 328 -27.99 -21.50 -11.65
N ARG A 329 -27.26 -21.48 -10.52
CA ARG A 329 -27.17 -22.58 -9.55
C ARG A 329 -27.50 -22.05 -8.16
N ASP A 330 -28.23 -22.83 -7.37
CA ASP A 330 -28.41 -22.48 -5.97
C ASP A 330 -27.10 -22.66 -5.20
N HIS A 331 -26.72 -21.63 -4.45
CA HIS A 331 -25.57 -21.62 -3.55
C HIS A 331 -25.97 -21.26 -2.12
N THR A 332 -27.24 -21.00 -1.86
CA THR A 332 -27.71 -20.56 -0.54
C THR A 332 -27.55 -21.65 0.52
N HIS A 333 -27.54 -22.93 0.13
CA HIS A 333 -27.25 -24.07 1.02
C HIS A 333 -25.92 -23.95 1.76
N LEU A 334 -24.98 -23.14 1.27
CA LEU A 334 -23.68 -22.89 1.90
C LEU A 334 -23.76 -22.02 3.16
N ALA A 335 -24.88 -21.32 3.37
CA ALA A 335 -25.09 -20.43 4.50
C ALA A 335 -26.45 -20.60 5.21
N LEU A 336 -27.45 -21.26 4.62
CA LEU A 336 -28.78 -21.45 5.22
C LEU A 336 -28.73 -22.08 6.63
N ASN A 337 -27.81 -23.01 6.87
CA ASN A 337 -27.64 -23.64 8.19
C ASN A 337 -27.07 -22.69 9.26
N LYS A 338 -26.62 -21.49 8.87
CA LYS A 338 -26.10 -20.43 9.74
C LYS A 338 -26.82 -19.09 9.51
N GLU A 339 -28.01 -19.09 8.90
CA GLU A 339 -28.72 -17.84 8.56
C GLU A 339 -28.98 -16.94 9.79
N ASP A 340 -29.28 -17.56 10.94
CA ASP A 340 -29.53 -16.86 12.20
C ASP A 340 -28.26 -16.39 12.92
N GLU A 341 -27.06 -16.80 12.46
CA GLU A 341 -25.79 -16.44 13.09
C GLU A 341 -25.53 -14.93 12.93
N LYS A 342 -25.22 -14.27 14.05
CA LYS A 342 -24.89 -12.84 14.12
C LYS A 342 -23.73 -12.64 15.08
N ILE A 343 -22.53 -12.52 14.54
CA ILE A 343 -21.34 -12.27 15.36
C ILE A 343 -21.40 -10.83 15.89
N ARG A 344 -21.18 -10.64 17.20
CA ARG A 344 -21.13 -9.32 17.87
C ARG A 344 -19.78 -9.05 18.48
N PHE A 345 -19.45 -7.78 18.62
CA PHE A 345 -18.16 -7.35 19.18
C PHE A 345 -17.95 -7.91 20.60
N ARG A 346 -18.99 -7.82 21.44
CA ARG A 346 -18.94 -8.33 22.82
C ARG A 346 -18.87 -9.86 22.90
N ASP A 347 -19.40 -10.57 21.90
CA ASP A 347 -19.31 -12.03 21.86
C ASP A 347 -17.91 -12.50 21.49
N ILE A 348 -17.24 -11.82 20.55
CA ILE A 348 -15.86 -12.14 20.18
C ILE A 348 -14.85 -11.75 21.27
N GLN A 349 -15.19 -10.79 22.14
CA GLN A 349 -14.43 -10.53 23.37
C GLN A 349 -14.54 -11.68 24.35
N ALA A 350 -15.71 -12.34 24.45
CA ALA A 350 -15.88 -13.50 25.30
C ALA A 350 -15.11 -14.71 24.75
N GLN A 351 -15.17 -14.93 23.43
CA GLN A 351 -14.39 -15.96 22.73
C GLN A 351 -14.39 -15.71 21.22
N PRO A 352 -13.26 -15.84 20.51
CA PRO A 352 -13.20 -15.74 19.05
C PRO A 352 -14.28 -16.58 18.36
N ARG A 353 -14.86 -16.04 17.28
CA ARG A 353 -15.93 -16.70 16.53
C ARG A 353 -15.44 -17.10 15.15
N LYS A 354 -15.78 -18.32 14.73
CA LYS A 354 -15.54 -18.80 13.37
C LYS A 354 -16.53 -18.10 12.43
N ILE A 355 -16.03 -17.58 11.32
CA ILE A 355 -16.84 -16.88 10.32
C ILE A 355 -17.75 -17.83 9.52
N ILE A 356 -18.61 -17.24 8.69
CA ILE A 356 -19.59 -17.89 7.83
C ILE A 356 -19.03 -17.98 6.41
N SER A 357 -19.34 -19.08 5.70
CA SER A 357 -19.03 -19.23 4.27
C SER A 357 -19.68 -18.10 3.47
N SER A 358 -18.88 -17.40 2.66
CA SER A 358 -19.31 -16.22 1.91
C SER A 358 -18.85 -16.27 0.45
N PRO A 359 -19.64 -15.75 -0.50
CA PRO A 359 -19.25 -15.67 -1.92
C PRO A 359 -18.07 -14.72 -2.17
N THR A 360 -17.69 -13.91 -1.16
CA THR A 360 -16.44 -13.15 -1.17
C THR A 360 -15.23 -14.07 -1.32
N TRP A 361 -15.30 -15.30 -0.81
CA TRP A 361 -14.18 -16.24 -0.76
C TRP A 361 -14.44 -17.46 -1.66
N SER A 362 -13.46 -18.37 -1.72
CA SER A 362 -13.55 -19.56 -2.57
C SER A 362 -13.36 -20.88 -1.81
N GLY A 363 -13.23 -20.82 -0.48
CA GLY A 363 -13.30 -21.98 0.41
C GLY A 363 -14.59 -21.99 1.23
N LEU A 364 -14.75 -23.03 2.06
CA LEU A 364 -15.90 -23.20 2.94
C LEU A 364 -15.51 -23.15 4.41
N GLU A 365 -16.37 -22.54 5.21
CA GLU A 365 -16.29 -22.53 6.67
C GLU A 365 -17.17 -23.63 7.26
N SER A 366 -16.66 -24.86 7.18
CA SER A 366 -17.39 -26.08 7.54
C SER A 366 -16.77 -26.79 8.75
N GLU A 367 -17.58 -27.57 9.45
CA GLU A 367 -17.12 -28.47 10.52
C GLU A 367 -16.62 -29.83 9.99
N HIS A 368 -16.78 -30.08 8.68
CA HIS A 368 -16.41 -31.35 8.03
C HIS A 368 -15.30 -31.20 7.00
N VAL A 369 -15.07 -29.99 6.49
CA VAL A 369 -13.99 -29.69 5.54
C VAL A 369 -13.32 -28.37 5.93
N SER A 370 -12.00 -28.38 6.00
CA SER A 370 -11.21 -27.16 6.23
C SER A 370 -11.32 -26.21 5.05
N TYR A 371 -11.15 -24.92 5.29
CA TYR A 371 -11.08 -23.93 4.22
C TYR A 371 -9.98 -24.30 3.20
N ASN A 372 -10.35 -24.29 1.92
CA ASN A 372 -9.44 -24.51 0.81
C ASN A 372 -9.81 -23.57 -0.35
N ALA A 373 -8.88 -22.68 -0.74
CA ALA A 373 -9.15 -21.73 -1.83
C ALA A 373 -9.38 -22.48 -3.16
N GLY A 374 -10.41 -22.07 -3.90
CA GLY A 374 -10.84 -22.73 -5.13
C GLY A 374 -11.81 -23.89 -4.91
N TYR A 375 -12.11 -24.26 -3.66
CA TYR A 375 -13.06 -25.33 -3.35
C TYR A 375 -14.43 -25.08 -3.99
N THR A 376 -14.99 -23.88 -3.84
CA THR A 376 -16.31 -23.56 -4.43
C THR A 376 -16.25 -23.53 -5.95
N ASN A 377 -15.13 -23.13 -6.56
CA ASN A 377 -14.98 -23.21 -8.01
C ASN A 377 -15.07 -24.67 -8.51
N VAL A 378 -14.45 -25.60 -7.79
CA VAL A 378 -14.43 -27.02 -8.16
C VAL A 378 -15.75 -27.72 -7.86
N HIS A 379 -16.35 -27.48 -6.69
CA HIS A 379 -17.51 -28.25 -6.20
C HIS A 379 -18.85 -27.58 -6.49
N GLU A 380 -18.89 -26.24 -6.46
CA GLU A 380 -20.11 -25.46 -6.74
C GLU A 380 -20.19 -25.03 -8.21
N LEU A 381 -19.13 -25.30 -9.00
CA LEU A 381 -19.01 -24.93 -10.42
C LEU A 381 -19.10 -23.42 -10.66
N ILE A 382 -18.67 -22.63 -9.67
CA ILE A 382 -18.52 -21.18 -9.80
C ILE A 382 -17.30 -20.89 -10.67
N PRO A 383 -17.42 -20.17 -11.79
CA PRO A 383 -16.26 -19.84 -12.62
C PRO A 383 -15.19 -19.07 -11.87
N TRP A 384 -13.92 -19.32 -12.19
CA TRP A 384 -12.88 -18.32 -11.88
C TRP A 384 -13.16 -17.09 -12.72
N ARG A 385 -12.93 -15.89 -12.18
CA ARG A 385 -13.22 -14.64 -12.89
C ARG A 385 -12.07 -14.27 -13.82
N THR A 386 -11.84 -15.17 -14.76
CA THR A 386 -10.86 -15.09 -15.82
C THR A 386 -11.59 -15.10 -17.15
N LEU A 387 -10.91 -14.66 -18.21
CA LEU A 387 -11.44 -14.63 -19.57
C LEU A 387 -12.11 -15.96 -19.99
N SER A 388 -11.55 -17.10 -19.56
CA SER A 388 -12.07 -18.42 -19.91
C SER A 388 -13.08 -18.98 -18.91
N GLY A 389 -13.24 -18.36 -17.73
CA GLY A 389 -13.99 -18.90 -16.59
C GLY A 389 -13.25 -19.97 -15.78
N ARG A 390 -11.99 -20.28 -16.14
CA ARG A 390 -11.17 -21.37 -15.57
C ARG A 390 -9.80 -20.87 -15.13
N GLN A 391 -9.02 -21.73 -14.47
CA GLN A 391 -7.60 -21.47 -14.22
C GLN A 391 -6.87 -21.19 -15.55
N GLN A 392 -6.45 -19.94 -15.76
CA GLN A 392 -5.99 -19.48 -17.07
C GLN A 392 -4.47 -19.66 -17.21
N LEU A 393 -4.07 -20.73 -17.91
CA LEU A 393 -2.66 -21.01 -18.18
C LEU A 393 -2.08 -20.14 -19.29
N TYR A 394 -2.90 -19.80 -20.29
CA TYR A 394 -2.48 -18.99 -21.43
C TYR A 394 -2.94 -17.54 -21.26
N GLN A 395 -1.99 -16.63 -21.12
CA GLN A 395 -2.22 -15.19 -20.97
C GLN A 395 -2.18 -14.52 -22.35
N ASP A 396 -3.33 -14.35 -22.99
CA ASP A 396 -3.42 -13.95 -24.39
C ASP A 396 -3.49 -12.44 -24.62
N HIS A 397 -3.55 -11.61 -23.57
CA HIS A 397 -3.50 -10.16 -23.70
C HIS A 397 -2.28 -9.71 -24.54
N PRO A 398 -2.40 -8.74 -25.46
CA PRO A 398 -1.29 -8.35 -26.36
C PRO A 398 0.03 -8.05 -25.65
N TRP A 399 0.00 -7.38 -24.49
CA TRP A 399 1.22 -7.16 -23.69
C TRP A 399 1.79 -8.46 -23.11
N MET A 400 0.97 -9.38 -22.62
CA MET A 400 1.46 -10.66 -22.10
C MET A 400 2.17 -11.46 -23.21
N ARG A 401 1.61 -11.47 -24.42
CA ARG A 401 2.25 -12.09 -25.59
C ARG A 401 3.55 -11.37 -25.97
N ALA A 402 3.53 -10.05 -26.09
CA ALA A 402 4.69 -9.24 -26.52
C ALA A 402 5.86 -9.31 -25.52
N PHE A 403 5.56 -9.31 -24.21
CA PHE A 403 6.56 -9.47 -23.16
C PHE A 403 6.98 -10.92 -22.93
N GLY A 404 6.46 -11.89 -23.72
CA GLY A 404 6.85 -13.31 -23.66
C GLY A 404 6.32 -14.08 -22.45
N GLU A 405 5.20 -13.64 -21.87
CA GLU A 405 4.56 -14.20 -20.65
C GLU A 405 3.21 -14.85 -20.95
N SER A 406 2.94 -15.19 -22.22
CA SER A 406 1.71 -15.89 -22.60
C SER A 406 1.63 -17.30 -22.01
N LEU A 407 2.77 -17.94 -21.78
CA LEU A 407 2.91 -19.15 -20.97
C LEU A 407 4.04 -18.94 -19.96
N VAL A 408 4.04 -19.75 -18.91
CA VAL A 408 5.14 -19.77 -17.94
C VAL A 408 6.46 -20.14 -18.64
N ALA A 409 7.50 -19.38 -18.33
CA ALA A 409 8.85 -19.64 -18.80
C ALA A 409 9.85 -19.26 -17.70
N TYR A 410 11.03 -19.89 -17.71
CA TYR A 410 12.14 -19.45 -16.86
C TYR A 410 12.58 -18.04 -17.29
N ARG A 411 12.75 -17.16 -16.30
CA ARG A 411 13.34 -15.84 -16.46
C ARG A 411 14.43 -15.69 -15.42
N PRO A 412 15.68 -15.38 -15.81
CA PRO A 412 16.74 -15.11 -14.84
C PRO A 412 16.43 -13.83 -14.06
N PRO A 413 17.05 -13.64 -12.87
CA PRO A 413 17.04 -12.36 -12.18
C PRO A 413 17.47 -11.22 -13.11
N ILE A 414 16.84 -10.06 -12.95
CA ILE A 414 17.20 -8.89 -13.76
C ILE A 414 18.54 -8.31 -13.29
N ASP A 415 19.28 -7.68 -14.20
CA ASP A 415 20.42 -6.84 -13.84
C ASP A 415 19.93 -5.42 -13.52
N THR A 416 19.98 -5.03 -12.23
CA THR A 416 19.57 -3.70 -11.78
C THR A 416 20.60 -2.62 -12.11
N ARG A 417 21.83 -3.01 -12.50
CA ARG A 417 22.98 -2.14 -12.78
C ARG A 417 23.40 -1.22 -11.64
N SER A 418 22.90 -1.45 -10.43
CA SER A 418 23.12 -0.56 -9.29
C SER A 418 24.58 -0.55 -8.82
N VAL A 419 25.30 -1.65 -8.96
CA VAL A 419 26.74 -1.72 -8.64
C VAL A 419 27.61 -1.14 -9.74
N SER A 420 27.26 -1.35 -11.01
CA SER A 420 28.07 -0.90 -12.15
C SER A 420 27.86 0.58 -12.51
N GLN A 421 26.74 1.19 -12.09
CA GLN A 421 26.39 2.58 -12.38
C GLN A 421 26.49 3.51 -11.15
N MET A 422 27.12 3.08 -10.06
CA MET A 422 27.40 3.97 -8.93
C MET A 422 28.60 4.87 -9.23
N LYS A 423 28.60 6.08 -8.65
CA LYS A 423 29.79 6.95 -8.64
C LYS A 423 30.97 6.24 -7.98
N ALA A 424 32.18 6.67 -8.34
CA ALA A 424 33.39 6.17 -7.73
C ALA A 424 33.38 6.44 -6.21
N VAL A 425 33.30 5.37 -5.42
CA VAL A 425 33.42 5.43 -3.96
C VAL A 425 34.89 5.24 -3.60
N PRO A 426 35.52 6.14 -2.82
CA PRO A 426 36.89 5.97 -2.39
C PRO A 426 37.09 4.67 -1.59
N PRO A 427 38.17 3.92 -1.83
CA PRO A 427 38.49 2.73 -1.05
C PRO A 427 38.84 3.14 0.39
N ASN A 428 38.29 2.43 1.38
CA ASN A 428 38.62 2.66 2.79
C ASN A 428 39.84 1.82 3.27
N GLY A 429 40.42 1.01 2.37
CA GLY A 429 41.57 0.15 2.63
C GLY A 429 41.22 -1.33 2.84
N PHE A 430 39.93 -1.69 2.92
CA PHE A 430 39.49 -3.08 2.94
C PHE A 430 39.03 -3.55 1.54
N PRO A 431 39.09 -4.86 1.25
CA PRO A 431 38.53 -5.42 0.03
C PRO A 431 37.01 -5.19 -0.08
N GLU A 432 36.51 -5.11 -1.30
CA GLU A 432 35.09 -4.95 -1.61
C GLU A 432 34.62 -6.07 -2.55
N LYS A 433 33.39 -6.55 -2.39
CA LYS A 433 32.81 -7.61 -3.25
C LYS A 433 31.36 -7.33 -3.57
N ALA A 434 30.95 -7.64 -4.80
CA ALA A 434 29.55 -7.61 -5.20
C ALA A 434 28.84 -8.89 -4.73
N LEU A 435 27.71 -8.77 -4.02
CA LEU A 435 26.89 -9.90 -3.58
C LEU A 435 25.40 -9.63 -3.85
N ASN A 436 24.62 -10.69 -4.08
CA ASN A 436 23.16 -10.57 -4.18
C ASN A 436 22.58 -10.21 -2.80
N PHE A 437 21.71 -9.20 -2.77
CA PHE A 437 21.14 -8.63 -1.55
C PHE A 437 19.72 -9.13 -1.29
N LEU A 438 19.59 -10.07 -0.36
CA LEU A 438 18.30 -10.64 0.00
C LEU A 438 17.75 -10.04 1.30
N THR A 439 16.44 -9.83 1.33
CA THR A 439 15.73 -9.21 2.47
C THR A 439 14.56 -10.06 2.98
N PRO A 440 14.80 -11.33 3.38
CA PRO A 440 13.76 -12.16 3.99
C PRO A 440 13.28 -11.54 5.32
N HIS A 441 12.05 -11.82 5.74
CA HIS A 441 11.52 -11.23 6.98
C HIS A 441 12.26 -11.73 8.22
N GLN A 442 12.49 -10.83 9.17
CA GLN A 442 13.30 -11.09 10.36
C GLN A 442 12.59 -11.99 11.38
N LYS A 443 13.40 -12.61 12.24
CA LYS A 443 12.93 -13.38 13.40
C LYS A 443 12.59 -12.48 14.60
N TRP A 444 13.24 -11.33 14.71
CA TRP A 444 13.27 -10.49 15.92
C TRP A 444 12.39 -9.25 15.81
N GLY A 445 11.31 -9.36 15.06
CA GLY A 445 10.35 -8.30 14.83
C GLY A 445 9.40 -8.67 13.69
N ILE A 446 8.30 -7.93 13.59
CA ILE A 446 7.37 -8.05 12.47
C ILE A 446 7.54 -6.78 11.64
N HIS A 447 8.22 -6.92 10.50
CA HIS A 447 8.79 -5.78 9.79
C HIS A 447 9.73 -5.00 10.70
N SER A 448 9.51 -3.70 10.90
CA SER A 448 10.24 -2.86 11.85
C SER A 448 9.57 -2.77 13.21
N THR A 449 8.31 -3.17 13.35
CA THR A 449 7.66 -3.23 14.66
C THR A 449 8.37 -4.26 15.53
N TYR A 450 8.67 -3.87 16.77
CA TYR A 450 9.53 -4.57 17.72
C TYR A 450 11.02 -4.56 17.41
N SER A 451 11.48 -3.95 16.32
CA SER A 451 12.92 -3.94 16.00
C SER A 451 13.75 -3.14 17.01
N GLU A 452 13.14 -2.14 17.63
CA GLU A 452 13.67 -1.33 18.72
C GLU A 452 13.32 -1.88 20.12
N ASN A 453 12.47 -2.91 20.19
CA ASN A 453 12.08 -3.50 21.46
C ASN A 453 13.30 -4.17 22.12
N LEU A 454 13.59 -3.77 23.37
CA LEU A 454 14.77 -4.24 24.09
C LEU A 454 14.85 -5.76 24.22
N LEU A 455 13.72 -6.47 24.40
CA LEU A 455 13.71 -7.93 24.47
C LEU A 455 14.18 -8.53 23.14
N MET A 456 13.66 -8.03 22.02
CA MET A 456 14.05 -8.51 20.69
C MET A 456 15.50 -8.17 20.37
N LEU A 457 15.96 -6.97 20.73
CA LEU A 457 17.36 -6.58 20.59
C LEU A 457 18.29 -7.51 21.40
N THR A 458 17.89 -7.84 22.64
CA THR A 458 18.66 -8.70 23.56
C THR A 458 18.72 -10.15 23.08
N LEU A 459 17.62 -10.69 22.56
CA LEU A 459 17.58 -12.04 22.00
C LEU A 459 18.28 -12.15 20.63
N SER A 460 18.38 -11.02 19.94
CA SER A 460 19.11 -10.86 18.68
C SER A 460 20.58 -10.51 18.95
N ARG A 461 21.16 -9.66 18.10
CA ARG A 461 22.51 -9.11 18.21
C ARG A 461 22.50 -7.62 18.57
N GLY A 462 21.43 -7.09 19.16
CA GLY A 462 21.40 -5.71 19.69
C GLY A 462 21.41 -4.58 18.64
N GLY A 463 20.98 -4.82 17.41
CA GLY A 463 20.87 -3.80 16.37
C GLY A 463 20.96 -4.37 14.95
N PRO A 464 21.10 -3.51 13.94
CA PRO A 464 21.19 -3.89 12.53
C PRO A 464 22.34 -4.84 12.22
N ILE A 465 21.99 -5.95 11.60
CA ILE A 465 22.90 -7.03 11.19
C ILE A 465 22.65 -7.53 9.77
N VAL A 466 23.71 -7.99 9.13
CA VAL A 466 23.74 -8.56 7.78
C VAL A 466 24.44 -9.91 7.82
N TRP A 467 23.80 -10.93 7.27
CA TRP A 467 24.31 -12.30 7.28
C TRP A 467 25.15 -12.59 6.04
N LEU A 468 26.35 -13.14 6.26
CA LEU A 468 27.32 -13.48 5.22
C LEU A 468 27.75 -14.94 5.30
N SER A 469 28.14 -15.50 4.15
CA SER A 469 28.80 -16.79 4.11
C SER A 469 30.19 -16.69 4.75
N GLU A 470 30.66 -17.79 5.33
CA GLU A 470 32.03 -17.87 5.87
C GLU A 470 33.09 -17.61 4.79
N THR A 471 32.84 -18.07 3.57
CA THR A 471 33.74 -17.88 2.41
C THR A 471 33.85 -16.40 2.03
N ASP A 472 32.72 -15.72 1.82
CA ASP A 472 32.71 -14.30 1.44
C ASP A 472 33.28 -13.42 2.56
N ALA A 473 32.93 -13.71 3.82
CA ALA A 473 33.46 -12.99 4.96
C ALA A 473 34.98 -13.13 5.07
N LYS A 474 35.52 -14.35 4.90
CA LYS A 474 36.97 -14.60 4.92
C LYS A 474 37.71 -13.90 3.80
N GLU A 475 37.17 -13.90 2.58
CA GLU A 475 37.75 -13.17 1.43
C GLU A 475 37.81 -11.67 1.67
N LEU A 476 36.82 -11.11 2.36
CA LEU A 476 36.73 -9.68 2.69
C LEU A 476 37.46 -9.30 3.99
N GLY A 477 38.02 -10.26 4.73
CA GLY A 477 38.63 -10.02 6.04
C GLY A 477 37.65 -9.57 7.12
N ILE A 478 36.39 -10.01 7.02
CA ILE A 478 35.29 -9.73 7.95
C ILE A 478 35.17 -10.88 8.95
N GLU A 479 35.22 -10.56 10.24
CA GLU A 479 34.90 -11.50 11.32
C GLU A 479 33.43 -11.38 11.77
N ASP A 480 32.95 -12.38 12.52
CA ASP A 480 31.61 -12.28 13.11
C ASP A 480 31.52 -11.03 13.99
N ASN A 481 30.42 -10.29 13.82
CA ASN A 481 30.11 -9.05 14.54
C ASN A 481 30.96 -7.80 14.19
N ASP A 482 31.88 -7.88 13.21
CA ASP A 482 32.54 -6.68 12.68
C ASP A 482 31.52 -5.72 12.04
N TRP A 483 31.80 -4.42 12.12
CA TRP A 483 31.08 -3.39 11.37
C TRP A 483 31.40 -3.49 9.88
N ILE A 484 30.35 -3.47 9.08
CA ILE A 484 30.38 -3.53 7.63
C ILE A 484 29.55 -2.41 7.03
N GLU A 485 29.88 -2.06 5.80
CA GLU A 485 29.13 -1.13 4.98
C GLU A 485 28.72 -1.83 3.68
N ALA A 486 27.47 -1.60 3.29
CA ALA A 486 26.87 -2.13 2.07
C ALA A 486 26.27 -0.99 1.26
N PHE A 487 26.58 -0.91 -0.03
CA PHE A 487 26.23 0.23 -0.86
C PHE A 487 26.10 -0.13 -2.35
N ASN A 488 25.36 0.70 -3.08
CA ASN A 488 25.28 0.70 -4.53
C ASN A 488 24.81 2.10 -5.00
N ALA A 489 24.44 2.27 -6.27
CA ALA A 489 23.98 3.55 -6.82
C ALA A 489 22.78 4.16 -6.07
N ASN A 490 21.95 3.34 -5.40
CA ASN A 490 20.77 3.83 -4.71
C ASN A 490 21.12 4.49 -3.37
N GLY A 491 22.17 4.03 -2.69
CA GLY A 491 22.56 4.51 -1.36
C GLY A 491 23.50 3.57 -0.61
N ALA A 492 23.63 3.79 0.70
CA ALA A 492 24.49 3.00 1.58
C ALA A 492 23.83 2.69 2.93
N LEU A 493 24.20 1.58 3.54
CA LEU A 493 23.80 1.16 4.89
C LEU A 493 25.00 0.65 5.68
N THR A 494 24.91 0.75 7.00
CA THR A 494 25.92 0.24 7.94
C THR A 494 25.26 -0.73 8.91
N ALA A 495 25.95 -1.84 9.20
CA ALA A 495 25.44 -2.89 10.09
C ALA A 495 26.61 -3.72 10.63
N ARG A 496 26.33 -4.67 11.52
CA ARG A 496 27.31 -5.70 11.90
C ARG A 496 27.13 -6.99 11.12
N ALA A 497 28.22 -7.70 10.88
CA ALA A 497 28.18 -9.00 10.21
C ALA A 497 27.66 -10.11 11.13
N VAL A 498 26.88 -11.04 10.58
CA VAL A 498 26.69 -12.39 11.13
C VAL A 498 27.29 -13.37 10.15
N VAL A 499 28.43 -13.95 10.53
CA VAL A 499 29.15 -14.90 9.68
C VAL A 499 28.63 -16.31 9.98
N SER A 500 28.17 -17.02 8.96
CA SER A 500 27.51 -18.31 9.18
C SER A 500 27.59 -19.23 7.96
N GLN A 501 28.02 -20.47 8.19
CA GLN A 501 28.03 -21.58 7.20
C GLN A 501 26.72 -21.75 6.42
N ARG A 502 25.56 -21.50 7.05
CA ARG A 502 24.25 -21.70 6.40
C ARG A 502 23.97 -20.75 5.22
N VAL A 503 24.73 -19.65 5.10
CA VAL A 503 24.57 -18.68 4.02
C VAL A 503 25.44 -19.15 2.85
N PRO A 504 24.86 -19.44 1.66
CA PRO A 504 25.63 -19.81 0.50
C PRO A 504 26.55 -18.68 0.02
N PRO A 505 27.76 -18.97 -0.51
CA PRO A 505 28.61 -17.96 -1.13
C PRO A 505 27.92 -17.23 -2.29
N GLY A 506 28.18 -15.92 -2.42
CA GLY A 506 27.62 -15.08 -3.49
C GLY A 506 26.30 -14.37 -3.14
N MET A 507 25.72 -14.64 -1.97
CA MET A 507 24.55 -13.92 -1.46
C MET A 507 24.78 -13.40 -0.04
N THR A 508 24.00 -12.38 0.31
CA THR A 508 23.91 -11.85 1.67
C THR A 508 22.45 -11.69 2.06
N MET A 509 22.16 -11.73 3.36
CA MET A 509 20.81 -11.52 3.90
C MET A 509 20.79 -10.42 4.96
N MET A 510 20.15 -9.29 4.66
CA MET A 510 19.73 -8.33 5.67
C MET A 510 18.25 -8.54 5.96
N TYR A 511 17.93 -9.17 7.08
CA TYR A 511 16.54 -9.49 7.39
C TYR A 511 15.65 -8.23 7.49
N HIS A 512 14.48 -8.27 6.87
CA HIS A 512 13.48 -7.19 6.78
C HIS A 512 12.61 -7.12 8.05
N ALA A 513 12.45 -5.98 8.73
CA ALA A 513 13.12 -4.69 8.55
C ALA A 513 13.82 -4.28 9.83
N GLN A 514 15.10 -3.97 9.74
CA GLN A 514 15.88 -3.38 10.84
C GLN A 514 15.97 -1.88 10.54
N GLU A 515 15.28 -1.08 11.34
CA GLU A 515 15.02 0.33 11.03
C GLU A 515 16.14 1.28 11.48
N ARG A 516 16.01 2.59 11.19
CA ARG A 516 17.11 3.56 11.24
C ARG A 516 17.29 4.30 12.58
N ILE A 517 16.91 3.70 13.71
CA ILE A 517 16.94 4.38 15.02
C ILE A 517 17.86 3.75 16.07
N MET A 518 18.25 2.48 15.92
CA MET A 518 19.01 1.77 16.97
C MET A 518 20.36 1.30 16.46
N ASN A 519 21.45 1.69 17.14
CA ASN A 519 22.79 1.11 16.97
C ASN A 519 23.32 1.15 15.51
N ILE A 520 23.34 2.35 14.93
CA ILE A 520 23.77 2.60 13.54
C ILE A 520 24.83 3.71 13.54
N PRO A 521 26.09 3.44 13.18
CA PRO A 521 27.10 4.49 13.03
C PRO A 521 26.88 5.32 11.75
N GLY A 522 27.73 6.31 11.53
CA GLY A 522 27.86 7.01 10.27
C GLY A 522 28.43 6.10 9.17
N SER A 523 28.03 6.36 7.93
CA SER A 523 28.51 5.69 6.72
C SER A 523 29.76 6.39 6.19
N GLU A 524 30.78 5.62 5.85
CA GLU A 524 32.01 6.10 5.21
C GLU A 524 31.77 6.50 3.74
N VAL A 525 30.76 5.91 3.08
CA VAL A 525 30.34 6.27 1.71
C VAL A 525 29.64 7.63 1.68
N THR A 526 28.67 7.86 2.56
CA THR A 526 27.77 9.02 2.45
C THR A 526 28.16 10.19 3.36
N GLY A 527 29.02 9.95 4.36
CA GLY A 527 29.37 10.91 5.41
C GLY A 527 28.20 11.23 6.36
N ARG A 528 27.12 10.45 6.32
CA ARG A 528 25.88 10.66 7.09
C ARG A 528 25.56 9.43 7.92
N ARG A 529 24.53 9.49 8.78
CA ARG A 529 24.00 8.30 9.50
C ARG A 529 23.78 7.16 8.50
N GLY A 530 24.25 5.95 8.81
CA GLY A 530 24.04 4.77 7.98
C GLY A 530 22.56 4.58 7.60
N GLY A 531 22.33 4.15 6.37
CA GLY A 531 20.99 3.86 5.85
C GLY A 531 20.42 2.53 6.34
N ILE A 532 19.34 2.10 5.68
CA ILE A 532 18.62 0.85 5.95
C ILE A 532 18.70 -0.10 4.76
N HIS A 533 18.14 -1.31 4.89
CA HIS A 533 18.07 -2.26 3.77
C HIS A 533 17.46 -1.68 2.47
N ASN A 534 16.53 -0.72 2.56
CA ASN A 534 15.97 -0.06 1.37
C ASN A 534 16.72 1.19 0.90
N SER A 535 17.79 1.59 1.58
CA SER A 535 18.72 2.60 1.04
C SER A 535 19.46 2.08 -0.19
N VAL A 536 19.61 0.75 -0.31
CA VAL A 536 20.26 0.09 -1.45
C VAL A 536 19.28 -0.49 -2.47
N THR A 537 17.97 -0.26 -2.33
CA THR A 537 16.96 -0.75 -3.29
C THR A 537 16.35 0.41 -4.08
N ARG A 538 15.70 0.12 -5.21
CA ARG A 538 14.88 1.09 -5.96
C ARG A 538 13.68 0.41 -6.61
N VAL A 539 12.60 1.17 -6.82
CA VAL A 539 11.44 0.69 -7.57
C VAL A 539 11.78 0.53 -9.06
N CYS A 540 11.53 -0.66 -9.61
CA CYS A 540 11.63 -0.96 -11.03
C CYS A 540 10.33 -1.67 -11.46
N PRO A 541 9.33 -0.95 -12.00
CA PRO A 541 8.06 -1.55 -12.33
C PRO A 541 8.16 -2.46 -13.56
N LYS A 542 7.28 -3.45 -13.63
CA LYS A 542 7.17 -4.38 -14.75
C LYS A 542 5.92 -4.07 -15.59
N PRO A 543 6.03 -3.88 -16.91
CA PRO A 543 4.89 -3.50 -17.75
C PRO A 543 3.69 -4.46 -17.69
N THR A 544 3.91 -5.78 -17.55
CA THR A 544 2.81 -6.74 -17.47
C THR A 544 1.91 -6.53 -16.25
N HIS A 545 2.40 -5.87 -15.19
CA HIS A 545 1.60 -5.50 -14.02
C HIS A 545 0.83 -4.18 -14.18
N MET A 546 0.86 -3.57 -15.36
CA MET A 546 0.12 -2.35 -15.69
C MET A 546 -1.08 -2.59 -16.60
N ILE A 547 -1.29 -3.83 -17.04
CA ILE A 547 -2.43 -4.23 -17.87
C ILE A 547 -3.74 -3.96 -17.10
N GLY A 548 -4.77 -3.48 -17.81
CA GLY A 548 -6.09 -3.25 -17.25
C GLY A 548 -7.19 -3.42 -18.30
N GLY A 549 -8.46 -3.38 -17.86
CA GLY A 549 -9.60 -3.48 -18.78
C GLY A 549 -9.69 -4.79 -19.56
N TYR A 550 -9.17 -5.89 -19.01
CA TYR A 550 -9.10 -7.18 -19.68
C TYR A 550 -9.43 -8.36 -18.75
N ALA A 551 -10.70 -8.51 -18.40
CA ALA A 551 -11.21 -9.57 -17.52
C ALA A 551 -10.42 -9.66 -16.20
N GLN A 552 -9.69 -10.75 -15.94
CA GLN A 552 -8.85 -10.91 -14.74
C GLN A 552 -7.69 -9.92 -14.67
N LEU A 553 -7.28 -9.33 -15.80
CA LEU A 553 -6.26 -8.29 -15.87
C LEU A 553 -6.96 -6.92 -15.95
N ALA A 554 -7.75 -6.62 -14.93
CA ALA A 554 -8.38 -5.32 -14.71
C ALA A 554 -8.05 -4.82 -13.30
N TYR A 555 -8.19 -3.51 -13.07
CA TYR A 555 -7.76 -2.93 -11.82
C TYR A 555 -8.69 -3.32 -10.67
N GLY A 556 -8.13 -3.44 -9.48
CA GLY A 556 -8.88 -3.40 -8.23
C GLY A 556 -7.92 -2.99 -7.14
N PHE A 557 -8.42 -2.31 -6.11
CA PHE A 557 -7.57 -1.88 -5.01
C PHE A 557 -6.91 -3.11 -4.35
N ASN A 558 -5.57 -3.17 -4.36
CA ASN A 558 -4.74 -4.31 -3.96
C ASN A 558 -4.95 -5.62 -4.76
N TYR A 559 -5.76 -5.60 -5.83
CA TYR A 559 -5.96 -6.77 -6.71
C TYR A 559 -4.90 -6.83 -7.81
N TYR A 560 -4.64 -5.70 -8.49
CA TYR A 560 -3.66 -5.62 -9.58
C TYR A 560 -2.93 -4.27 -9.59
N GLY A 561 -1.68 -4.27 -10.07
CA GLY A 561 -0.82 -3.10 -10.12
C GLY A 561 0.65 -3.46 -10.01
N THR A 562 1.53 -2.48 -10.21
CA THR A 562 2.98 -2.67 -10.10
C THR A 562 3.39 -3.08 -8.68
N VAL A 563 4.46 -3.86 -8.58
CA VAL A 563 4.92 -4.46 -7.32
C VAL A 563 6.33 -3.98 -6.98
N GLY A 564 6.63 -3.86 -5.68
CA GLY A 564 7.95 -3.47 -5.17
C GLY A 564 8.94 -4.64 -5.07
N SER A 565 9.21 -5.33 -6.19
CA SER A 565 10.22 -6.39 -6.28
C SER A 565 11.61 -5.86 -5.91
N ASN A 566 12.42 -6.69 -5.24
CA ASN A 566 13.69 -6.24 -4.64
C ASN A 566 14.78 -7.31 -4.51
N ARG A 567 14.52 -8.57 -4.87
CA ARG A 567 15.45 -9.68 -4.57
C ARG A 567 16.55 -9.86 -5.62
N ASP A 568 16.37 -9.24 -6.78
CA ASP A 568 17.35 -9.14 -7.86
C ASP A 568 18.48 -8.15 -7.55
N GLU A 569 18.37 -7.39 -6.46
CA GLU A 569 19.33 -6.33 -6.13
C GLU A 569 20.72 -6.89 -5.81
N PHE A 570 21.75 -6.16 -6.22
CA PHE A 570 23.13 -6.40 -5.85
C PHE A 570 23.71 -5.20 -5.12
N ILE A 571 24.65 -5.48 -4.21
CA ILE A 571 25.39 -4.46 -3.47
C ILE A 571 26.88 -4.72 -3.55
N MET A 572 27.67 -3.67 -3.39
CA MET A 572 29.04 -3.80 -2.89
C MET A 572 29.01 -3.89 -1.38
N ILE A 573 29.83 -4.77 -0.82
CA ILE A 573 30.00 -4.93 0.63
C ILE A 573 31.48 -4.90 1.00
N ARG A 574 31.79 -4.27 2.14
CA ARG A 574 33.14 -4.20 2.70
C ARG A 574 33.12 -4.10 4.22
N LYS A 575 34.25 -4.41 4.86
CA LYS A 575 34.49 -4.08 6.27
C LYS A 575 34.62 -2.55 6.42
N MET A 576 34.02 -1.98 7.46
CA MET A 576 34.21 -0.56 7.78
C MET A 576 35.58 -0.33 8.41
N LYS A 577 36.16 0.85 8.19
CA LYS A 577 37.39 1.28 8.86
C LYS A 577 37.08 2.20 10.03
N ASN A 578 36.43 3.33 9.79
CA ASN A 578 36.10 4.31 10.81
C ASN A 578 34.63 4.16 11.24
N ILE A 579 34.41 3.98 12.53
CA ILE A 579 33.08 3.85 13.14
C ILE A 579 32.83 5.16 13.87
N ALA A 580 32.40 6.16 13.09
CA ALA A 580 32.05 7.49 13.60
C ALA A 580 30.56 7.54 13.94
N TRP A 581 30.19 7.89 15.17
CA TRP A 581 28.79 7.89 15.60
C TRP A 581 28.03 9.17 15.23
N LEU A 582 28.75 10.23 14.84
CA LEU A 582 28.18 11.51 14.42
C LEU A 582 27.25 12.10 15.49
N ASP A 583 27.63 11.99 16.76
CA ASP A 583 26.85 12.43 17.93
C ASP A 583 27.66 13.28 18.92
N ASP A 584 28.87 13.70 18.54
CA ASP A 584 29.80 14.53 19.32
C ASP A 584 30.23 13.94 20.67
N GLU A 585 30.01 12.65 20.92
CA GLU A 585 30.35 12.03 22.22
C GLU A 585 31.83 11.65 22.36
N GLY A 586 32.62 11.70 21.29
CA GLY A 586 34.05 11.38 21.30
C GLY A 586 34.35 9.90 21.57
N ARG A 587 33.40 9.02 21.27
CA ARG A 587 33.50 7.56 21.50
C ARG A 587 33.75 6.75 20.23
N ASP A 588 34.10 7.40 19.13
CA ASP A 588 34.33 6.76 17.83
C ASP A 588 35.43 5.68 17.87
N GLN A 589 35.30 4.69 16.99
CA GLN A 589 36.24 3.56 16.93
C GLN A 589 36.87 3.39 15.55
N VAL A 590 37.98 2.65 15.50
CA VAL A 590 38.64 2.26 14.25
C VAL A 590 38.81 0.74 14.24
N GLN A 591 38.36 0.11 13.15
CA GLN A 591 38.60 -1.31 12.88
C GLN A 591 39.89 -1.45 12.08
N GLU A 592 40.91 -2.01 12.71
CA GLU A 592 42.18 -2.30 12.06
C GLU A 592 42.14 -3.63 11.29
N ALA A 593 42.93 -3.71 10.22
CA ALA A 593 43.20 -4.99 9.57
C ALA A 593 43.98 -5.87 10.55
N LYS A 594 43.51 -7.09 10.81
CA LYS A 594 44.33 -8.06 11.54
C LYS A 594 45.51 -8.46 10.66
N LYS A 595 46.71 -8.46 11.25
CA LYS A 595 47.96 -8.91 10.61
C LYS A 595 47.93 -10.39 10.28
#